data_AF-A0A661KTG8-F1
#
_entry.id   AF-A0A661KTG8-F1
#
_cell.length_a   1.000
_cell.length_b   1.000
_cell.length_c   1.000
_cell.angle_alpha   90.00
_cell.angle_beta   90.00
_cell.angle_gamma   90.00
#
_symmetry.space_group_name_H-M   'P 1'
#
loop_
_entity.id
_entity.type
_entity.pdbx_description
1 polymer ?
#
loop_
_entity_poly.entity_id
_entity_poly.type
_entity_poly.pdbx_seq_one_letter_code
_entity_poly.pdbx_strand_id
1 'polypeptide(L)'
;MVQKRISEAKEGKAEEPNLLQKILSMTVQERKDFWDKQFMKCIKCYGCIDVCPVKREEPEELSLSKWIEKAKVPPPYPAFHLLRAYQVWDTCILCGECEETCPAGIPLKTLQDITQFFSPEDVFELVPGLDKEIKDVILRFVDSKRTQFRRVTYGL
;
A
#
# COMPACT_ATOMS: atom_id res chain seq x y z
N MET A 1 -6.63 6.15 -35.95
CA MET A 1 -6.88 6.89 -34.68
C MET A 1 -5.89 6.50 -33.58
N VAL A 2 -5.68 5.20 -33.29
CA VAL A 2 -4.72 4.73 -32.26
C VAL A 2 -3.26 5.05 -32.61
N GLN A 3 -2.83 4.76 -33.85
CA GLN A 3 -1.46 5.04 -34.32
C GLN A 3 -1.05 6.53 -34.17
N LYS A 4 -1.98 7.44 -34.44
CA LYS A 4 -1.79 8.89 -34.29
C LYS A 4 -1.63 9.30 -32.81
N ARG A 5 -2.43 8.71 -31.91
CA ARG A 5 -2.29 8.93 -30.46
C ARG A 5 -0.96 8.42 -29.91
N ILE A 6 -0.45 7.32 -30.46
CA ILE A 6 0.86 6.77 -30.07
C ILE A 6 2.02 7.66 -30.55
N SER A 7 1.93 8.26 -31.74
CA SER A 7 2.95 9.21 -32.21
C SER A 7 2.92 10.51 -31.42
N GLU A 8 1.74 11.04 -31.12
CA GLU A 8 1.56 12.24 -30.28
C GLU A 8 2.12 12.05 -28.87
N ALA A 9 1.93 10.86 -28.27
CA ALA A 9 2.50 10.53 -26.96
C ALA A 9 4.05 10.44 -26.96
N LYS A 10 4.67 10.09 -28.09
CA LYS A 10 6.13 10.05 -28.24
C LYS A 10 6.76 11.43 -28.41
N GLU A 11 6.00 12.39 -28.91
CA GLU A 11 6.45 13.77 -29.18
C GLU A 11 6.18 14.72 -28.01
N GLY A 12 5.40 14.28 -27.01
CA GLY A 12 5.13 15.03 -25.78
C GLY A 12 6.39 15.25 -24.94
N LYS A 13 6.49 16.41 -24.29
CA LYS A 13 7.49 16.66 -23.24
C LYS A 13 7.32 15.60 -22.16
N ALA A 14 8.42 15.10 -21.60
CA ALA A 14 8.38 14.21 -20.45
C ALA A 14 7.51 14.85 -19.35
N GLU A 15 6.40 14.18 -18.99
CA GLU A 15 5.56 14.63 -17.89
C GLU A 15 6.36 14.64 -16.60
N GLU A 16 6.03 15.61 -15.72
CA GLU A 16 6.60 15.66 -14.38
C GLU A 16 6.41 14.31 -13.66
N PRO A 17 7.45 13.74 -13.02
CA PRO A 17 7.34 12.44 -12.39
C PRO A 17 6.20 12.41 -11.36
N ASN A 18 5.38 11.38 -11.44
CA ASN A 18 4.33 11.14 -10.45
C ASN A 18 4.96 10.79 -9.08
N LEU A 19 4.14 10.77 -8.03
CA LEU A 19 4.63 10.57 -6.67
C LEU A 19 5.36 9.24 -6.49
N LEU A 20 4.87 8.15 -7.10
CA LEU A 20 5.54 6.85 -7.05
C LEU A 20 6.94 6.92 -7.67
N GLN A 21 7.07 7.51 -8.87
CA GLN A 21 8.38 7.68 -9.53
C GLN A 21 9.36 8.50 -8.69
N LYS A 22 8.87 9.53 -7.99
CA LYS A 22 9.67 10.31 -7.04
C LYS A 22 10.16 9.44 -5.87
N ILE A 23 9.28 8.64 -5.27
CA ILE A 23 9.64 7.72 -4.16
C ILE A 23 10.66 6.67 -4.61
N LEU A 24 10.51 6.09 -5.80
CA LEU A 24 11.45 5.11 -6.34
C LEU A 24 12.85 5.68 -6.56
N SER A 25 12.95 7.00 -6.74
CA SER A 25 14.22 7.72 -6.93
C SER A 25 14.85 8.20 -5.61
N MET A 26 14.13 8.07 -4.48
CA MET A 26 14.63 8.44 -3.16
C MET A 26 15.55 7.37 -2.58
N THR A 27 16.53 7.80 -1.79
CA THR A 27 17.30 6.93 -0.88
C THR A 27 16.40 6.32 0.19
N VAL A 28 16.87 5.26 0.86
CA VAL A 28 16.13 4.62 1.98
C VAL A 28 15.77 5.63 3.07
N GLN A 29 16.69 6.53 3.41
CA GLN A 29 16.48 7.54 4.45
C GLN A 29 15.42 8.56 4.01
N GLU A 30 15.49 9.06 2.77
CA GLU A 30 14.48 9.98 2.24
C GLU A 30 13.09 9.34 2.17
N ARG A 31 13.00 8.05 1.79
CA ARG A 31 11.74 7.30 1.84
C ARG A 31 11.20 7.20 3.26
N LYS A 32 12.07 6.88 4.22
CA LYS A 32 11.67 6.83 5.64
C LYS A 32 11.11 8.18 6.10
N ASP A 33 11.81 9.26 5.84
CA ASP A 33 11.42 10.60 6.29
C ASP A 33 10.15 11.08 5.58
N PHE A 34 10.01 10.75 4.29
CA PHE A 34 8.78 11.00 3.54
C PHE A 34 7.59 10.29 4.18
N TRP A 35 7.66 8.97 4.37
CA TRP A 35 6.54 8.20 4.90
C TRP A 35 6.25 8.51 6.36
N ASP A 36 7.27 8.74 7.18
CA ASP A 36 7.12 9.20 8.56
C ASP A 36 6.33 10.51 8.60
N LYS A 37 6.74 11.51 7.80
CA LYS A 37 6.03 12.79 7.67
C LYS A 37 4.59 12.63 7.18
N GLN A 38 4.30 11.72 6.25
CA GLN A 38 2.92 11.50 5.78
C GLN A 38 2.08 10.78 6.85
N PHE A 39 2.60 9.71 7.44
CA PHE A 39 1.85 8.87 8.38
C PHE A 39 1.66 9.53 9.74
N MET A 40 2.54 10.43 10.15
CA MET A 40 2.37 11.27 11.36
C MET A 40 1.14 12.18 11.30
N LYS A 41 0.57 12.42 10.11
CA LYS A 41 -0.68 13.18 9.95
C LYS A 41 -1.94 12.35 10.25
N CYS A 42 -1.81 11.03 10.35
CA CYS A 42 -2.95 10.14 10.48
C CYS A 42 -3.66 10.33 11.83
N ILE A 43 -4.94 10.66 11.78
CA ILE A 43 -5.79 10.86 12.97
C ILE A 43 -6.55 9.60 13.39
N LYS A 44 -6.25 8.45 12.76
CA LYS A 44 -6.98 7.17 12.94
C LYS A 44 -8.51 7.34 12.86
N CYS A 45 -8.99 8.09 11.87
CA CYS A 45 -10.43 8.21 11.61
C CYS A 45 -11.03 6.98 10.92
N TYR A 46 -10.19 6.03 10.47
CA TYR A 46 -10.57 4.81 9.75
C TYR A 46 -11.33 5.00 8.43
N GLY A 47 -11.49 6.24 7.94
CA GLY A 47 -12.17 6.53 6.67
C GLY A 47 -11.58 5.80 5.46
N CYS A 48 -10.25 5.62 5.40
CA CYS A 48 -9.59 4.84 4.35
C CYS A 48 -9.92 3.33 4.38
N ILE A 49 -10.39 2.82 5.52
CA ILE A 49 -10.89 1.45 5.66
C ILE A 49 -12.34 1.41 5.22
N ASP A 50 -13.17 2.31 5.73
CA ASP A 50 -14.62 2.28 5.56
C ASP A 50 -15.08 2.65 4.15
N VAL A 51 -14.37 3.55 3.46
CA VAL A 51 -14.67 3.90 2.06
C VAL A 51 -14.29 2.80 1.07
N CYS A 52 -13.46 1.84 1.49
CA CYS A 52 -12.83 0.91 0.54
C CYS A 52 -13.86 -0.11 0.01
N PRO A 53 -14.14 -0.13 -1.31
CA PRO A 53 -15.18 -1.00 -1.88
C PRO A 53 -14.81 -2.49 -1.83
N VAL A 54 -13.54 -2.80 -1.61
CA VAL A 54 -13.01 -4.16 -1.50
C VAL A 54 -12.59 -4.51 -0.07
N LYS A 55 -13.03 -3.73 0.94
CA LYS A 55 -12.86 -4.10 2.34
C LYS A 55 -13.48 -5.49 2.57
N ARG A 56 -12.67 -6.41 3.07
CA ARG A 56 -13.09 -7.73 3.54
C ARG A 56 -13.04 -7.78 5.06
N GLU A 57 -13.55 -8.87 5.61
CA GLU A 57 -13.27 -9.22 7.00
C GLU A 57 -11.76 -9.27 7.23
N GLU A 58 -11.35 -8.72 8.37
CA GLU A 58 -9.94 -8.60 8.72
C GLU A 58 -9.36 -9.98 9.03
N PRO A 59 -8.30 -10.43 8.32
CA PRO A 59 -7.61 -11.66 8.65
C PRO A 59 -7.03 -11.57 10.07
N GLU A 60 -7.20 -12.63 10.87
CA GLU A 60 -6.75 -12.65 12.26
C GLU A 60 -5.24 -12.34 12.38
N GLU A 61 -4.44 -12.84 11.45
CA GLU A 61 -2.99 -12.62 11.42
C GLU A 61 -2.63 -11.15 11.19
N LEU A 62 -3.42 -10.45 10.38
CA LEU A 62 -3.22 -9.03 10.04
C LEU A 62 -4.13 -8.09 10.82
N SER A 63 -4.68 -8.55 11.95
CA SER A 63 -5.66 -7.74 12.68
C SER A 63 -5.05 -6.47 13.27
N LEU A 64 -5.60 -5.32 12.93
CA LEU A 64 -5.18 -4.03 13.49
C LEU A 64 -5.38 -4.01 15.01
N SER A 65 -6.41 -4.69 15.52
CA SER A 65 -6.65 -4.79 16.97
C SER A 65 -5.55 -5.56 17.73
N LYS A 66 -4.87 -6.49 17.03
CA LYS A 66 -3.75 -7.28 17.55
C LYS A 66 -2.44 -6.49 17.57
N TRP A 67 -2.18 -5.71 16.51
CA TRP A 67 -0.87 -5.06 16.31
C TRP A 67 -0.82 -3.58 16.67
N ILE A 68 -1.97 -2.90 16.72
CA ILE A 68 -2.05 -1.45 16.85
C ILE A 68 -2.74 -1.06 18.16
N GLU A 69 -1.98 -0.34 19.01
CA GLU A 69 -2.47 0.18 20.27
C GLU A 69 -3.71 1.08 20.08
N LYS A 70 -4.71 0.90 20.95
CA LYS A 70 -5.89 1.78 21.01
C LYS A 70 -5.51 3.15 21.56
N ALA A 71 -6.30 4.19 21.22
CA ALA A 71 -6.14 5.56 21.72
C ALA A 71 -4.81 6.29 21.42
N LYS A 72 -3.80 5.64 20.84
CA LYS A 72 -2.57 6.29 20.36
C LYS A 72 -2.74 6.84 18.95
N VAL A 73 -2.61 8.17 18.82
CA VAL A 73 -2.71 8.93 17.56
C VAL A 73 -1.50 9.88 17.47
N PRO A 74 -0.74 9.90 16.35
CA PRO A 74 -0.87 9.03 15.17
C PRO A 74 -0.57 7.55 15.48
N PRO A 75 -0.95 6.60 14.61
CA PRO A 75 -0.63 5.21 14.83
C PRO A 75 0.89 4.99 14.71
N PRO A 76 1.44 3.91 15.32
CA PRO A 76 2.85 3.57 15.18
C PRO A 76 3.27 3.43 13.71
N TYR A 77 4.28 4.20 13.33
CA TYR A 77 4.90 4.12 12.01
C TYR A 77 5.64 2.78 11.83
N PRO A 78 5.57 2.12 10.66
CA PRO A 78 4.58 2.22 9.59
C PRO A 78 3.45 1.17 9.72
N ALA A 79 3.38 0.47 10.86
CA ALA A 79 2.61 -0.76 11.06
C ALA A 79 1.15 -0.67 10.64
N PHE A 80 0.42 0.37 11.08
CA PHE A 80 -1.01 0.51 10.77
C PHE A 80 -1.27 0.58 9.26
N HIS A 81 -0.48 1.37 8.55
CA HIS A 81 -0.67 1.62 7.13
C HIS A 81 -0.28 0.41 6.28
N LEU A 82 0.82 -0.28 6.62
CA LEU A 82 1.23 -1.50 5.92
C LEU A 82 0.29 -2.67 6.20
N LEU A 83 -0.12 -2.90 7.44
CA LEU A 83 -1.12 -3.93 7.74
C LEU A 83 -2.40 -3.68 6.94
N ARG A 84 -2.89 -2.44 6.91
CA ARG A 84 -4.06 -2.08 6.11
C ARG A 84 -3.85 -2.32 4.60
N ALA A 85 -2.68 -1.99 4.07
CA ALA A 85 -2.37 -2.25 2.66
C ALA A 85 -2.41 -3.76 2.34
N TYR A 86 -1.79 -4.58 3.18
CA TYR A 86 -1.78 -6.04 3.03
C TYR A 86 -3.10 -6.75 3.38
N GLN A 87 -4.09 -6.10 3.96
CA GLN A 87 -5.43 -6.70 4.08
C GLN A 87 -6.15 -6.81 2.73
N VAL A 88 -5.81 -5.92 1.79
CA VAL A 88 -6.49 -5.79 0.49
C VAL A 88 -5.54 -5.89 -0.72
N TRP A 89 -4.25 -6.18 -0.52
CA TRP A 89 -3.23 -6.17 -1.59
C TRP A 89 -3.58 -7.02 -2.83
N ASP A 90 -4.26 -8.14 -2.64
CA ASP A 90 -4.66 -9.11 -3.67
C ASP A 90 -6.00 -8.75 -4.34
N THR A 91 -6.74 -7.79 -3.79
CA THR A 91 -8.10 -7.42 -4.19
C THR A 91 -8.24 -5.94 -4.51
N CYS A 92 -7.22 -5.13 -4.24
CA CYS A 92 -7.19 -3.71 -4.52
C CYS A 92 -7.37 -3.45 -6.02
N ILE A 93 -8.35 -2.62 -6.36
CA ILE A 93 -8.63 -2.19 -7.73
C ILE A 93 -8.06 -0.80 -8.05
N LEU A 94 -7.22 -0.26 -7.16
CA LEU A 94 -6.57 1.06 -7.29
C LEU A 94 -7.55 2.22 -7.56
N CYS A 95 -8.76 2.17 -6.98
CA CYS A 95 -9.78 3.21 -7.18
C CYS A 95 -9.40 4.59 -6.61
N GLY A 96 -8.51 4.66 -5.62
CA GLY A 96 -8.03 5.92 -5.05
C GLY A 96 -8.89 6.53 -3.94
N GLU A 97 -10.08 5.99 -3.67
CA GLU A 97 -11.00 6.51 -2.65
C GLU A 97 -10.35 6.66 -1.26
N CYS A 98 -9.42 5.77 -0.89
CA CYS A 98 -8.70 5.84 0.38
C CYS A 98 -7.85 7.12 0.52
N GLU A 99 -7.31 7.63 -0.58
CA GLU A 99 -6.50 8.85 -0.65
C GLU A 99 -7.41 10.08 -0.76
N GLU A 100 -8.38 10.06 -1.68
CA GLU A 100 -9.31 11.17 -1.92
C GLU A 100 -10.15 11.53 -0.69
N THR A 101 -10.61 10.53 0.08
CA THR A 101 -11.38 10.81 1.29
C THR A 101 -10.52 11.16 2.52
N CYS A 102 -9.20 11.04 2.45
CA CYS A 102 -8.34 11.17 3.61
C CYS A 102 -8.29 12.64 4.08
N PRO A 103 -8.85 12.98 5.27
CA PRO A 103 -8.85 14.38 5.74
C PRO A 103 -7.44 14.92 6.04
N ALA A 104 -6.45 14.02 6.15
CA ALA A 104 -5.06 14.35 6.40
C ALA A 104 -4.20 14.43 5.10
N GLY A 105 -4.80 14.14 3.93
CA GLY A 105 -4.11 14.16 2.64
C GLY A 105 -2.92 13.20 2.56
N ILE A 106 -3.05 12.00 3.15
CA ILE A 106 -2.02 10.96 3.10
C ILE A 106 -2.11 10.25 1.75
N PRO A 107 -1.00 10.02 1.02
CA PRO A 107 -1.01 9.39 -0.29
C PRO A 107 -1.21 7.86 -0.20
N LEU A 108 -2.39 7.45 0.28
CA LEU A 108 -2.72 6.05 0.58
C LEU A 108 -2.90 5.21 -0.68
N LYS A 109 -3.28 5.79 -1.82
CA LYS A 109 -3.33 5.06 -3.09
C LYS A 109 -1.91 4.75 -3.56
N THR A 110 -0.99 5.70 -3.42
CA THR A 110 0.43 5.46 -3.74
C THR A 110 1.01 4.31 -2.92
N LEU A 111 0.63 4.21 -1.63
CA LEU A 111 1.00 3.07 -0.80
C LEU A 111 0.43 1.74 -1.34
N GLN A 112 -0.82 1.76 -1.85
CA GLN A 112 -1.43 0.58 -2.46
C GLN A 112 -0.78 0.21 -3.80
N ASP A 113 -0.39 1.21 -4.63
CA ASP A 113 0.38 0.96 -5.85
C ASP A 113 1.69 0.21 -5.51
N ILE A 114 2.42 0.69 -4.49
CA ILE A 114 3.64 0.02 -4.01
C ILE A 114 3.33 -1.42 -3.55
N THR A 115 2.29 -1.60 -2.75
CA THR A 115 1.97 -2.92 -2.16
C THR A 115 1.49 -3.93 -3.23
N GLN A 116 0.86 -3.47 -4.30
CA GLN A 116 0.34 -4.33 -5.36
C GLN A 116 1.39 -4.73 -6.40
N PHE A 117 2.35 -3.84 -6.70
CA PHE A 117 3.29 -4.04 -7.81
C PHE A 117 4.67 -4.54 -7.37
N PHE A 118 4.98 -4.54 -6.08
CA PHE A 118 6.28 -4.94 -5.55
C PHE A 118 6.18 -6.17 -4.65
N SER A 119 7.29 -6.91 -4.48
CA SER A 119 7.34 -7.99 -3.50
C SER A 119 7.25 -7.42 -2.08
N PRO A 120 6.78 -8.19 -1.08
CA PRO A 120 6.72 -7.66 0.27
C PRO A 120 8.06 -7.15 0.81
N GLU A 121 9.15 -7.80 0.44
CA GLU A 121 10.52 -7.40 0.75
C GLU A 121 10.84 -6.02 0.17
N ASP A 122 10.58 -5.81 -1.12
CA ASP A 122 10.75 -4.50 -1.78
C ASP A 122 9.88 -3.42 -1.14
N VAL A 123 8.63 -3.76 -0.77
CA VAL A 123 7.73 -2.84 -0.05
C VAL A 123 8.35 -2.42 1.28
N PHE A 124 9.00 -3.33 2.01
CA PHE A 124 9.67 -3.00 3.27
C PHE A 124 10.93 -2.14 3.08
N GLU A 125 11.51 -2.11 1.88
CA GLU A 125 12.59 -1.17 1.53
C GLU A 125 12.04 0.19 1.06
N LEU A 126 10.86 0.20 0.44
CA LEU A 126 10.15 1.40 -0.01
C LEU A 126 9.43 2.13 1.12
N VAL A 127 8.99 1.39 2.14
CA VAL A 127 8.34 1.89 3.37
C VAL A 127 9.08 1.30 4.58
N PRO A 128 10.28 1.82 4.91
CA PRO A 128 11.18 1.22 5.89
C PRO A 128 10.70 1.39 7.32
N GLY A 129 11.22 0.57 8.25
CA GLY A 129 11.00 0.72 9.70
C GLY A 129 9.88 -0.15 10.29
N LEU A 130 9.29 -1.05 9.50
CA LEU A 130 8.36 -2.06 10.02
C LEU A 130 9.07 -3.04 10.96
N ASP A 131 8.42 -3.35 12.09
CA ASP A 131 8.89 -4.34 13.05
C ASP A 131 9.04 -5.74 12.42
N LYS A 132 10.03 -6.51 12.90
CA LYS A 132 10.36 -7.83 12.35
C LYS A 132 9.20 -8.81 12.48
N GLU A 133 8.50 -8.83 13.60
CA GLU A 133 7.39 -9.76 13.82
C GLU A 133 6.25 -9.51 12.83
N ILE A 134 5.94 -8.24 12.59
CA ILE A 134 4.90 -7.85 11.63
C ILE A 134 5.34 -8.19 10.19
N LYS A 135 6.62 -7.99 9.84
CA LYS A 135 7.17 -8.41 8.54
C LYS A 135 6.99 -9.91 8.30
N ASP A 136 7.40 -10.72 9.27
CA ASP A 136 7.31 -12.19 9.18
C ASP A 136 5.86 -12.66 9.01
N VAL A 137 4.91 -11.99 9.67
CA VAL A 137 3.47 -12.28 9.54
C VAL A 137 2.94 -11.92 8.16
N ILE A 138 3.30 -10.75 7.62
CA ILE A 138 2.90 -10.35 6.27
C ILE A 138 3.44 -11.33 5.22
N LEU A 139 4.71 -11.71 5.31
CA LEU A 139 5.33 -12.67 4.40
C LEU A 139 4.57 -14.00 4.38
N ARG A 140 4.35 -14.58 5.56
CA ARG A 140 3.57 -15.84 5.70
C ARG A 140 2.15 -15.70 5.15
N PHE A 141 1.48 -14.59 5.40
CA PHE A 141 0.14 -14.33 4.90
C PHE A 141 0.12 -14.31 3.36
N VAL A 142 1.01 -13.54 2.74
CA VAL A 142 1.13 -13.43 1.27
C VAL A 142 1.44 -14.80 0.64
N ASP A 143 2.38 -15.56 1.19
CA ASP A 143 2.77 -16.87 0.68
C ASP A 143 1.65 -17.91 0.78
N SER A 144 0.88 -17.88 1.87
CA SER A 144 -0.28 -18.75 2.05
C SER A 144 -1.33 -18.54 0.95
N LYS A 145 -1.59 -17.27 0.59
CA LYS A 145 -2.55 -16.90 -0.45
C LYS A 145 -2.04 -17.22 -1.85
N ARG A 146 -0.76 -16.97 -2.15
CA ARG A 146 -0.13 -17.36 -3.42
C ARG A 146 -0.21 -18.87 -3.66
N THR A 147 -0.02 -19.66 -2.61
CA THR A 147 -0.16 -21.13 -2.68
C THR A 147 -1.61 -21.55 -2.98
N GLN A 148 -2.59 -20.86 -2.41
CA GLN A 148 -4.01 -21.11 -2.67
C GLN A 148 -4.39 -20.83 -4.13
N PHE A 149 -3.90 -19.75 -4.74
CA PHE A 149 -4.13 -19.46 -6.16
C PHE A 149 -3.49 -20.50 -7.09
N ARG A 150 -2.30 -21.03 -6.74
CA ARG A 150 -1.64 -22.10 -7.52
C ARG A 150 -2.37 -23.45 -7.48
N ARG A 151 -3.21 -23.69 -6.46
CA ARG A 151 -4.01 -24.92 -6.33
C ARG A 151 -5.29 -24.92 -7.17
N VAL A 152 -5.65 -23.80 -7.79
CA VAL A 152 -6.75 -23.75 -8.77
C VAL A 152 -6.20 -24.25 -10.12
N THR A 153 -5.95 -25.56 -10.20
CA THR A 153 -5.82 -26.22 -11.50
C THR A 153 -7.23 -26.32 -12.07
N TYR A 154 -7.53 -25.59 -13.13
CA TYR A 154 -8.66 -25.94 -13.97
C TYR A 154 -8.41 -27.36 -14.45
N GLY A 155 -9.19 -28.32 -13.92
CA GLY A 155 -9.15 -29.69 -14.38
C GLY A 155 -9.51 -29.70 -15.87
N LEU A 156 -8.49 -29.88 -16.71
CA LEU A 156 -8.59 -30.25 -18.11
C LEU A 156 -8.09 -31.69 -18.24
#